data_AF-A0AAC9LDS7-F1
#
_entry.id   AF-A0AAC9LDS7-F1
#
_cell.length_a   1.000
_cell.length_b   1.000
_cell.length_c   1.000
_cell.angle_alpha   90.00
_cell.angle_beta   90.00
_cell.angle_gamma   90.00
#
_symmetry.space_group_name_H-M   'P 1'
#
loop_
_entity.id
_entity.type
_entity.pdbx_description
1 polymer ?
#
loop_
_entity_poly.entity_id
_entity_poly.type
_entity_poly.pdbx_seq_one_letter_code
_entity_poly.pdbx_strand_id
1 'polypeptide(L)'
;MIYHDASYAVPISATLVGPSARSQALIVTIDRVQGRVLLQLGGRTARGLAALEPQQAETLRRVLNAPQAISRLLPALGPGLTIRVLWVRTSAEAVELSLSGRGALTDAWRLRPAQARQLAASLREGIRLLCAPAEATCR
;
A
#
# COMPACT_ATOMS: atom_id res chain seq x y z
N MET A 1 2.87 -17.86 -0.54
CA MET A 1 3.91 -17.16 0.26
C MET A 1 4.12 -15.77 -0.35
N ILE A 2 4.50 -14.77 0.45
CA ILE A 2 4.74 -13.39 0.00
C ILE A 2 6.23 -13.09 0.17
N TYR A 3 6.86 -12.52 -0.86
CA TYR A 3 8.28 -12.16 -0.86
C TYR A 3 8.44 -10.65 -0.98
N HIS A 4 9.27 -10.06 -0.12
CA HIS A 4 9.58 -8.63 -0.17
C HIS A 4 10.84 -8.39 -0.99
N ASP A 5 10.76 -7.50 -1.98
CA ASP A 5 11.93 -7.02 -2.70
C ASP A 5 12.63 -5.91 -1.91
N ALA A 6 13.78 -6.23 -1.33
CA ALA A 6 14.60 -5.27 -0.59
C ALA A 6 15.18 -4.15 -1.47
N SER A 7 15.32 -4.37 -2.79
CA SER A 7 15.82 -3.36 -3.73
C SER A 7 14.79 -2.27 -4.02
N TYR A 8 13.52 -2.53 -3.71
CA TYR A 8 12.44 -1.56 -3.85
C TYR A 8 11.63 -1.49 -2.55
N ALA A 9 12.04 -0.61 -1.65
CA ALA A 9 11.37 -0.33 -0.39
C ALA A 9 11.28 1.17 -0.15
N VAL A 10 10.09 1.74 -0.31
CA VAL A 10 9.85 3.18 -0.20
C VAL A 10 9.11 3.48 1.10
N PRO A 11 9.77 4.07 2.11
CA PRO A 11 9.10 4.54 3.31
C PRO A 11 8.32 5.85 3.02
N ILE A 12 7.09 5.91 3.51
CA ILE A 12 6.20 7.06 3.34
C ILE A 12 5.70 7.45 4.73
N SER A 13 5.99 8.68 5.15
CA SER A 13 5.56 9.16 6.47
C SER A 13 4.03 9.17 6.56
N ALA A 14 3.48 8.62 7.64
CA ALA A 14 2.07 8.70 7.96
C ALA A 14 1.89 8.98 9.45
N THR A 15 0.67 9.34 9.84
CA THR A 15 0.28 9.48 11.24
C THR A 15 -0.68 8.38 11.59
N LEU A 16 -0.36 7.57 12.60
CA LEU A 16 -1.32 6.64 13.20
C LEU A 16 -2.44 7.47 13.85
N VAL A 17 -3.68 7.22 13.44
CA VAL A 17 -4.87 7.91 13.94
C VAL A 17 -5.33 7.23 15.22
N GLY A 18 -5.51 8.01 16.28
CA GLY A 18 -6.00 7.52 17.57
C GLY A 18 -5.69 8.49 18.72
N PRO A 19 -5.98 8.09 19.97
CA PRO A 19 -5.76 8.92 21.17
C PRO A 19 -4.28 9.30 21.37
N SER A 20 -3.36 8.46 20.89
CA SER A 20 -1.92 8.68 20.93
C SER A 20 -1.37 8.79 19.51
N ALA A 21 -1.84 9.80 18.78
CA ALA A 21 -1.42 10.04 17.41
C ALA A 21 0.10 10.19 17.33
N ARG A 22 0.74 9.38 16.49
CA ARG A 22 2.20 9.35 16.34
C ARG A 22 2.60 9.16 14.90
N SER A 23 3.77 9.71 14.55
CA SER A 23 4.38 9.46 13.25
C SER A 23 4.77 8.00 13.13
N GLN A 24 4.31 7.35 12.05
CA GLN A 24 4.64 5.97 11.74
C GLN A 24 4.60 5.79 10.23
N ALA A 25 5.71 5.34 9.65
CA ALA A 25 5.81 5.17 8.21
C ALA A 25 4.98 3.99 7.71
N LEU A 26 4.45 4.15 6.50
CA LEU A 26 4.03 3.06 5.62
C LEU A 26 5.21 2.65 4.76
N ILE A 27 5.24 1.41 4.29
CA ILE A 27 6.29 0.95 3.38
C ILE A 27 5.63 0.37 2.15
N VAL A 28 6.04 0.87 0.98
CA VAL A 28 5.70 0.27 -0.32
C VAL A 28 6.88 -0.58 -0.77
N THR A 29 6.61 -1.81 -1.15
CA THR A 29 7.57 -2.72 -1.78
C THR A 29 6.84 -3.57 -2.82
N ILE A 30 7.51 -4.55 -3.42
CA ILE A 30 6.94 -5.45 -4.43
C ILE A 30 7.29 -6.90 -4.13
N ASP A 31 6.43 -7.80 -4.57
CA ASP A 31 6.67 -9.23 -4.68
C ASP A 31 6.79 -9.56 -6.17
N ARG A 32 8.03 -9.67 -6.65
CA ARG A 32 8.31 -10.01 -8.06
C ARG A 32 7.89 -11.42 -8.42
N VAL A 33 7.93 -12.35 -7.45
CA VAL A 33 7.62 -13.77 -7.69
C VAL A 33 6.13 -13.94 -7.96
N GLN A 34 5.30 -13.15 -7.27
CA GLN A 34 3.85 -13.26 -7.34
C GLN A 34 3.19 -12.10 -8.09
N GLY A 35 3.97 -11.13 -8.57
CA GLY A 35 3.46 -9.98 -9.32
C GLY A 35 2.59 -9.03 -8.47
N ARG A 36 2.95 -8.77 -7.21
CA ARG A 36 2.13 -7.94 -6.29
C ARG A 36 2.85 -6.70 -5.80
N VAL A 37 2.12 -5.61 -5.63
CA VAL A 37 2.59 -4.44 -4.88
C VAL A 37 2.23 -4.65 -3.41
N LEU A 38 3.21 -4.48 -2.51
CA LEU A 38 3.04 -4.71 -1.09
C LEU A 38 2.97 -3.36 -0.37
N LEU A 39 1.88 -3.10 0.32
CA LEU A 39 1.71 -1.94 1.19
C LEU A 39 1.71 -2.42 2.64
N GLN A 40 2.72 -2.03 3.43
CA GLN A 40 2.80 -2.35 4.85
C GLN A 40 2.38 -1.13 5.67
N LEU A 41 1.24 -1.24 6.34
CA LEU A 41 0.77 -0.24 7.29
C LEU A 41 1.44 -0.44 8.66
N GLY A 42 1.80 0.66 9.31
CA GLY A 42 2.45 0.61 10.62
C GLY A 42 3.92 0.13 10.60
N GLY A 43 4.63 0.31 9.49
CA GLY A 43 6.01 -0.13 9.30
C GLY A 43 6.11 -1.58 8.82
N ARG A 44 7.21 -2.27 9.15
CA ARG A 44 7.49 -3.66 8.68
C ARG A 44 6.73 -4.75 9.46
N THR A 45 5.49 -4.49 9.85
CA THR A 45 4.70 -5.50 10.58
C THR A 45 3.95 -6.41 9.62
N ALA A 46 3.90 -7.71 9.93
CA ALA A 46 3.11 -8.66 9.15
C ALA A 46 1.60 -8.34 9.22
N ARG A 47 1.13 -7.81 10.36
CA ARG A 47 -0.30 -7.50 10.58
C ARG A 47 -0.82 -6.35 9.71
N GLY A 48 0.04 -5.42 9.32
CA GLY A 48 -0.29 -4.29 8.46
C GLY A 48 -0.09 -4.56 6.96
N LEU A 49 0.27 -5.78 6.56
CA LEU A 49 0.52 -6.11 5.16
C LEU A 49 -0.77 -6.19 4.34
N ALA A 50 -0.82 -5.40 3.28
CA ALA A 50 -1.78 -5.47 2.19
C ALA A 50 -1.02 -5.70 0.87
N ALA A 51 -1.00 -6.93 0.40
CA ALA A 51 -0.53 -7.29 -0.93
C ALA A 51 -1.66 -7.06 -1.94
N LEU A 52 -1.37 -6.23 -2.94
CA LEU A 52 -2.28 -5.80 -3.98
C LEU A 52 -1.81 -6.35 -5.33
N GLU A 53 -2.71 -6.91 -6.10
CA GLU A 53 -2.49 -7.17 -7.52
C GLU A 53 -2.30 -5.85 -8.28
N PRO A 54 -1.65 -5.86 -9.47
CA PRO A 54 -1.36 -4.64 -10.21
C PRO A 54 -2.62 -3.81 -10.50
N GLN A 55 -3.74 -4.46 -10.80
CA GLN A 55 -5.02 -3.77 -11.03
C GLN A 55 -5.57 -3.10 -9.76
N GLN A 56 -5.40 -3.73 -8.59
CA GLN A 56 -5.81 -3.17 -7.30
C GLN A 56 -4.90 -2.00 -6.90
N ALA A 57 -3.59 -2.12 -7.13
CA ALA A 57 -2.61 -1.06 -6.92
C ALA A 57 -2.88 0.14 -7.84
N GLU A 58 -3.25 -0.10 -9.11
CA GLU A 58 -3.63 0.95 -10.06
C GLU A 58 -4.94 1.63 -9.64
N THR A 59 -5.92 0.85 -9.15
CA THR A 59 -7.16 1.40 -8.59
C THR A 59 -6.86 2.30 -7.40
N LEU A 60 -5.99 1.87 -6.48
CA LEU A 60 -5.52 2.68 -5.36
C LEU A 60 -4.88 3.98 -5.84
N ARG A 61 -3.95 3.89 -6.81
CA ARG A 61 -3.28 5.07 -7.38
C ARG A 61 -4.29 6.07 -7.95
N ARG A 62 -5.34 5.62 -8.62
CA ARG A 62 -6.40 6.49 -9.15
C ARG A 62 -7.21 7.14 -8.04
N VAL A 63 -7.57 6.39 -6.99
CA VAL A 63 -8.28 6.94 -5.81
C VAL A 63 -7.45 8.05 -5.14
N LEU A 64 -6.14 7.83 -4.97
CA LEU A 64 -5.25 8.81 -4.35
C LEU A 64 -5.09 10.12 -5.15
N ASN A 65 -5.28 10.08 -6.47
CA ASN A 65 -5.19 11.23 -7.35
C ASN A 65 -6.56 11.80 -7.75
N ALA A 66 -7.65 11.27 -7.20
CA ALA A 66 -8.98 11.72 -7.56
C ALA A 66 -9.19 13.18 -7.12
N PRO A 67 -9.84 14.01 -7.94
CA PRO A 67 -10.12 15.41 -7.60
C PRO A 67 -11.18 15.57 -6.51
N GLN A 68 -11.96 14.51 -6.25
CA GLN A 68 -13.05 14.50 -5.29
C GLN A 68 -12.77 13.50 -4.16
N ALA A 69 -13.41 13.72 -3.01
CA ALA A 69 -13.37 12.79 -1.89
C ALA A 69 -13.98 11.44 -2.29
N ILE A 70 -13.25 10.35 -2.04
CA ILE A 70 -13.65 8.99 -2.37
C ILE A 70 -13.44 8.10 -1.15
N SER A 71 -14.42 7.25 -0.87
CA SER A 71 -14.29 6.10 0.03
C SER A 71 -14.31 4.83 -0.79
N ARG A 72 -13.29 3.97 -0.66
CA ARG A 72 -13.21 2.73 -1.43
C ARG A 72 -12.59 1.59 -0.63
N LEU A 73 -13.14 0.40 -0.82
CA LEU A 73 -12.62 -0.86 -0.32
C LEU A 73 -11.87 -1.58 -1.45
N LEU A 74 -10.67 -2.05 -1.16
CA LEU A 74 -9.84 -2.80 -2.10
C LEU A 74 -9.56 -4.18 -1.52
N PRO A 75 -9.79 -5.27 -2.27
CA PRO A 75 -9.33 -6.58 -1.86
C PRO A 75 -7.80 -6.58 -1.78
N ALA A 76 -7.28 -7.25 -0.75
CA ALA A 76 -5.85 -7.40 -0.53
C ALA A 76 -5.56 -8.76 0.12
N LEU A 77 -4.28 -9.14 0.14
CA LEU A 77 -3.81 -10.33 0.86
C LEU A 77 -2.84 -9.95 1.97
N GLY A 78 -3.00 -10.58 3.13
CA GLY A 78 -2.09 -10.49 4.26
C GLY A 78 -1.09 -11.66 4.29
N PRO A 79 -0.35 -11.80 5.40
CA PRO A 79 0.56 -12.93 5.59
C PRO A 79 -0.16 -14.27 5.45
N GLY A 80 0.54 -15.26 4.87
CA GLY A 80 -0.04 -16.57 4.59
C GLY A 80 -1.19 -16.54 3.57
N LEU A 81 -1.29 -15.49 2.74
CA LEU A 81 -2.38 -15.27 1.78
C LEU A 81 -3.75 -15.10 2.45
N THR A 82 -3.77 -14.67 3.71
CA THR A 82 -5.03 -14.41 4.43
C THR A 82 -5.77 -13.26 3.75
N ILE A 83 -7.06 -13.42 3.47
CA ILE A 83 -7.87 -12.35 2.86
C ILE A 83 -7.88 -11.11 3.77
N ARG A 84 -7.70 -9.95 3.15
CA ARG A 84 -7.72 -8.61 3.75
C ARG A 84 -8.56 -7.67 2.90
N VAL A 85 -9.00 -6.59 3.52
CA VAL A 85 -9.60 -5.46 2.82
C VAL A 85 -8.89 -4.17 3.24
N LEU A 86 -8.30 -3.49 2.26
CA LEU A 86 -7.73 -2.15 2.45
C LEU A 86 -8.84 -1.12 2.23
N TRP A 87 -9.16 -0.37 3.28
CA TRP A 87 -10.08 0.75 3.19
C TRP A 87 -9.32 2.05 2.99
N VAL A 88 -9.76 2.84 2.01
CA VAL A 88 -9.17 4.12 1.64
C VAL A 88 -10.24 5.19 1.66
N ARG A 89 -9.98 6.27 2.39
CA ARG A 89 -10.84 7.44 2.45
C ARG A 89 -10.01 8.66 2.10
N THR A 90 -10.41 9.39 1.07
CA THR A 90 -9.76 10.64 0.66
C THR A 90 -10.64 11.84 1.02
N SER A 91 -9.98 12.94 1.32
CA SER A 91 -10.55 14.27 1.52
C SER A 91 -9.59 15.30 0.92
N ALA A 92 -9.97 16.58 0.89
CA ALA A 92 -9.08 17.64 0.42
C ALA A 92 -7.76 17.71 1.24
N GLU A 93 -7.84 17.45 2.54
CA GLU A 93 -6.73 17.66 3.47
C GLU A 93 -5.93 16.41 3.80
N ALA A 94 -6.48 15.22 3.52
CA ALA A 94 -5.87 13.97 3.97
C ALA A 94 -6.39 12.74 3.24
N VAL A 95 -5.57 11.69 3.26
CA VAL A 95 -5.96 10.31 2.94
C VAL A 95 -5.82 9.45 4.18
N GLU A 96 -6.82 8.66 4.49
CA GLU A 96 -6.77 7.63 5.53
C GLU A 96 -6.79 6.24 4.93
N LEU A 97 -5.90 5.39 5.42
CA LEU A 97 -5.74 4.01 5.05
C LEU A 97 -5.94 3.14 6.28
N SER A 98 -6.79 2.13 6.20
CA SER A 98 -6.93 1.12 7.26
C SER A 98 -7.06 -0.26 6.65
N LEU A 99 -6.71 -1.28 7.44
CA LEU A 99 -6.77 -2.66 7.00
C LEU A 99 -7.80 -3.40 7.86
N SER A 100 -8.54 -4.31 7.25
CA SER A 100 -9.45 -5.19 7.98
C SER A 100 -9.32 -6.64 7.51
N GLY A 101 -9.83 -7.56 8.32
CA GLY A 101 -9.72 -9.00 8.13
C GLY A 101 -8.98 -9.70 9.28
N ARG A 102 -8.98 -11.04 9.24
CA ARG A 102 -8.50 -11.90 10.34
C ARG A 102 -7.03 -11.66 10.72
N GLY A 103 -6.76 -10.95 11.81
CA GLY A 103 -5.41 -10.65 12.29
C GLY A 103 -4.77 -9.39 11.68
N ALA A 104 -5.55 -8.56 10.99
CA ALA A 104 -5.11 -7.24 10.54
C ALA A 104 -4.84 -6.30 11.72
N LEU A 105 -4.13 -5.19 11.45
CA LEU A 105 -4.21 -4.01 12.30
C LEU A 105 -5.53 -3.30 12.00
N THR A 106 -6.30 -2.95 13.04
CA THR A 106 -7.59 -2.25 12.91
C THR A 106 -7.44 -0.73 12.99
N ASP A 107 -6.22 -0.23 13.10
CA ASP A 107 -5.92 1.19 13.14
C ASP A 107 -6.03 1.84 11.76
N ALA A 108 -6.00 3.17 11.74
CA ALA A 108 -5.94 3.96 10.52
C ALA A 108 -4.65 4.78 10.46
N TRP A 109 -4.10 4.93 9.26
CA TRP A 109 -2.94 5.77 8.98
C TRP A 109 -3.35 6.91 8.07
N ARG A 110 -3.07 8.13 8.52
CA ARG A 110 -3.34 9.36 7.81
C ARG A 110 -2.10 9.85 7.06
N LEU A 111 -2.27 10.14 5.78
CA LEU A 111 -1.29 10.77 4.90
C LEU A 111 -1.76 12.19 4.59
N ARG A 112 -0.84 13.16 4.62
CA ARG A 112 -1.12 14.50 4.05
C ARG A 112 -1.00 14.43 2.52
N PRO A 113 -1.47 15.46 1.78
CA PRO A 113 -1.51 15.42 0.31
C PRO A 113 -0.15 15.13 -0.34
N ALA A 114 0.94 15.64 0.22
CA ALA A 114 2.29 15.37 -0.29
C ALA A 114 2.66 13.88 -0.18
N GLN A 115 2.38 13.24 0.96
CA GLN A 115 2.66 11.82 1.16
C GLN A 115 1.70 10.92 0.37
N ALA A 116 0.45 11.34 0.18
CA ALA A 116 -0.49 10.65 -0.72
C ALA A 116 0.01 10.65 -2.18
N ARG A 117 0.55 11.78 -2.67
CA ARG A 117 1.20 11.86 -4.00
C ARG A 117 2.44 10.96 -4.08
N GLN A 118 3.27 10.93 -3.05
CA GLN A 118 4.42 10.02 -2.97
C GLN A 118 3.99 8.55 -3.02
N LEU A 119 2.91 8.19 -2.31
CA LEU A 119 2.34 6.84 -2.36
C LEU A 119 1.85 6.51 -3.77
N ALA A 120 1.10 7.40 -4.40
CA ALA A 120 0.64 7.18 -5.77
C ALA A 120 1.80 7.00 -6.77
N ALA A 121 2.86 7.79 -6.65
CA ALA A 121 4.06 7.64 -7.48
C ALA A 121 4.77 6.30 -7.24
N SER A 122 4.86 5.88 -5.98
CA SER A 122 5.46 4.60 -5.59
C SER A 122 4.64 3.42 -6.10
N LEU A 123 3.30 3.47 -6.00
CA LEU A 123 2.44 2.44 -6.58
C LEU A 123 2.62 2.33 -8.09
N ARG A 124 2.69 3.47 -8.80
CA ARG A 124 2.94 3.49 -10.25
C ARG A 124 4.27 2.83 -10.60
N GLU A 125 5.32 3.16 -9.86
CA GLU A 125 6.65 2.60 -10.09
C GLU A 125 6.71 1.10 -9.76
N GLY A 126 6.09 0.68 -8.64
CA GLY A 126 5.96 -0.73 -8.29
C GLY A 126 5.23 -1.53 -9.37
N ILE A 127 4.13 -1.01 -9.91
CA ILE A 127 3.42 -1.63 -11.06
C ILE A 127 4.33 -1.72 -12.28
N ARG A 128 5.06 -0.64 -12.62
CA ARG A 128 5.99 -0.63 -13.75
C ARG A 128 7.07 -1.70 -13.59
N LEU A 129 7.66 -1.84 -12.41
CA LEU A 129 8.69 -2.85 -12.11
C LEU A 129 8.17 -4.29 -12.20
N LEU A 130 6.86 -4.50 -11.99
CA LEU A 130 6.22 -5.81 -12.12
C LEU A 130 5.77 -6.13 -13.56
N CYS A 131 5.43 -5.10 -14.34
CA CYS A 131 4.93 -5.24 -15.72
C CYS A 131 6.00 -5.05 -16.79
N ALA A 132 7.16 -4.47 -16.46
CA ALA A 132 8.28 -4.44 -17.38
C ALA A 132 8.66 -5.90 -17.71
N PRO A 133 8.92 -6.23 -18.99
CA PRO A 133 9.52 -7.51 -19.30
C PRO A 133 10.78 -7.64 -18.45
N ALA A 134 11.01 -8.82 -17.89
CA ALA A 134 12.29 -9.16 -17.28
C ALA A 134 13.35 -9.20 -18.39
N GLU A 135 13.70 -8.04 -18.95
CA GLU A 135 14.90 -7.89 -19.75
C GLU A 135 16.08 -8.06 -18.79
N ALA A 136 16.98 -8.96 -19.20
CA ALA A 136 18.19 -9.43 -18.51
C ALA A 136 17.98 -10.51 -17.44
N THR A 137 17.89 -11.78 -17.86
CA THR A 137 19.06 -12.70 -17.82
C THR A 137 18.72 -14.10 -18.34
N CYS A 138 19.13 -14.41 -19.58
CA CYS A 138 19.85 -15.64 -19.94
C CYS A 138 20.25 -15.62 -21.42
N ARG A 139 21.57 -15.52 -21.61
CA ARG A 139 22.40 -15.59 -22.84
C ARG A 139 22.69 -14.27 -23.54
#